data_AF-A0A8J4QWQ6-F1
#
_entry.id   AF-A0A8J4QWQ6-F1
#
_cell.length_a   1.000
_cell.length_b   1.000
_cell.length_c   1.000
_cell.angle_alpha   90.00
_cell.angle_beta   90.00
_cell.angle_gamma   90.00
#
_symmetry.space_group_name_H-M   'P 1'
#
loop_
_entity.id
_entity.type
_entity.pdbx_description
1 polymer ?
#
loop_
_entity_poly.entity_id
_entity_poly.type
_entity_poly.pdbx_seq_one_letter_code
_entity_poly.pdbx_strand_id
1 'polypeptide(L)'
;MRSLDIEGKKKMTTKFNKGMYEKMRSKKDEPLSNIGKKVVRVKGKVSSVTPTASATPVISGAETTRTASPATSVEEIPTPASKRPRTSDRGKDAACSSTIWDDERLATDRAHGVVTAEDLKVFSGLPPNELMGRHLHKLVQVLGETIHLSSEYLAQGAKVESSLSRIKVLEMENSKLKKDLIASMEDVHHAREEVKKLSDELKVEQQLVLEKDEQLAAAKEKIKVVASRAIEGFQQTEEYNSVLFSWYFKGFELLRRYCIKHPSGIDLETLDMEEVDKEISADEAAQATTADAPGDIPAVDVPVVEAHALGAPADDDAIPDV
;
A
#
# COMPACT_ATOMS: atom_id res chain seq x y z
N MET A 1 69.51 70.06 -29.39
CA MET A 1 69.36 68.75 -28.72
C MET A 1 68.64 67.86 -29.73
N ARG A 2 69.31 66.92 -30.41
CA ARG A 2 69.58 65.53 -29.96
C ARG A 2 68.35 64.90 -29.27
N SER A 3 67.79 63.74 -29.61
CA SER A 3 67.99 62.70 -30.64
C SER A 3 66.86 61.65 -30.42
N LEU A 4 66.74 60.71 -31.36
CA LEU A 4 66.23 59.32 -31.23
C LEU A 4 64.78 59.06 -31.67
N ASP A 5 64.68 58.73 -32.97
CA ASP A 5 63.67 57.83 -33.53
C ASP A 5 63.73 56.45 -32.84
N ILE A 6 62.57 55.93 -32.44
CA ILE A 6 62.40 54.54 -32.00
C ILE A 6 61.61 53.81 -33.08
N GLU A 7 62.35 53.23 -34.02
CA GLU A 7 61.91 52.23 -34.95
C GLU A 7 61.80 50.86 -34.24
N GLY A 8 60.78 50.07 -34.60
CA GLY A 8 60.71 48.65 -34.27
C GLY A 8 59.79 48.23 -33.12
N LYS A 9 58.47 48.43 -33.24
CA LYS A 9 57.48 47.62 -32.51
C LYS A 9 56.92 46.52 -33.42
N LYS A 10 57.56 45.35 -33.35
CA LYS A 10 57.07 44.08 -33.91
C LYS A 10 55.72 43.73 -33.25
N LYS A 11 54.63 43.89 -34.00
CA LYS A 11 53.29 43.44 -33.60
C LYS A 11 53.27 41.90 -33.64
N MET A 12 53.37 41.24 -32.48
CA MET A 12 53.05 39.81 -32.38
C MET A 12 51.53 39.65 -32.43
N THR A 13 51.00 39.21 -33.57
CA THR A 13 49.62 38.73 -33.65
C THR A 13 49.59 37.28 -33.17
N THR A 14 49.28 37.10 -31.89
CA THR A 14 48.92 35.78 -31.34
C THR A 14 47.60 35.37 -31.99
N LYS A 15 47.70 34.63 -33.09
CA LYS A 15 46.53 34.09 -33.80
C LYS A 15 45.90 33.03 -32.90
N PHE A 16 44.83 33.42 -32.21
CA PHE A 16 43.96 32.55 -31.44
C PHE A 16 43.46 31.40 -32.34
N ASN A 17 43.90 30.17 -32.04
CA ASN A 17 43.58 28.99 -32.84
C ASN A 17 42.17 28.48 -32.49
N LYS A 18 41.17 29.14 -33.09
CA LYS A 18 39.73 28.84 -32.94
C LYS A 18 39.37 27.39 -33.30
N GLY A 19 40.06 26.80 -34.28
CA GLY A 19 39.79 25.43 -34.73
C GLY A 19 40.14 24.35 -33.69
N MET A 20 41.14 24.60 -32.83
CA MET A 20 41.50 23.67 -31.75
C MET A 20 40.40 23.58 -30.69
N TYR A 21 39.78 24.72 -30.35
CA TYR A 21 38.70 24.79 -29.36
C TYR A 21 37.39 24.17 -29.86
N GLU A 22 37.07 24.33 -31.15
CA GLU A 22 35.91 23.66 -31.77
C GLU A 22 36.06 22.12 -31.71
N LYS A 23 37.28 21.60 -31.92
CA LYS A 23 37.58 20.16 -31.85
C LYS A 23 37.50 19.58 -30.44
N MET A 24 37.79 20.37 -29.41
CA MET A 24 37.64 19.97 -28.00
C MET A 24 36.18 20.00 -27.54
N ARG A 25 35.38 20.96 -28.05
CA ARG A 25 33.95 21.03 -27.72
C ARG A 25 33.14 19.94 -28.40
N SER A 26 33.46 19.56 -29.64
CA SER A 26 32.77 18.46 -30.33
C SER A 26 32.98 17.09 -29.68
N LYS A 27 34.05 16.92 -28.88
CA LYS A 27 34.30 15.70 -28.08
C LYS A 27 33.58 15.69 -26.72
N LYS A 28 32.96 16.80 -26.31
CA LYS A 28 32.28 16.93 -25.01
C LYS A 28 30.80 16.50 -25.07
N ASP A 29 30.23 16.43 -26.28
CA ASP A 29 28.83 16.07 -26.51
C ASP A 29 28.64 14.58 -26.88
N GLU A 30 29.70 13.77 -26.83
CA GLU A 30 29.64 12.32 -27.00
C GLU A 30 29.23 11.65 -25.67
N PRO A 31 28.13 10.87 -25.62
CA PRO A 31 27.65 10.29 -24.38
C PRO A 31 28.66 9.27 -23.83
N LEU A 32 29.02 9.42 -22.55
CA LEU A 32 29.81 8.47 -21.75
C LEU A 32 29.05 7.13 -21.57
N SER A 33 28.83 6.37 -22.65
CA SER A 33 27.98 5.17 -22.66
C SER A 33 28.72 3.86 -22.36
N ASN A 34 29.97 3.92 -21.90
CA ASN A 34 30.78 2.71 -21.67
C ASN A 34 31.56 2.69 -20.34
N ILE A 35 31.28 3.60 -19.40
CA ILE A 35 31.76 3.49 -18.01
C ILE A 35 30.65 2.91 -17.11
N GLY A 36 30.53 1.57 -17.07
CA GLY A 36 29.66 0.92 -16.08
C GLY A 36 28.87 -0.30 -16.55
N LYS A 37 29.52 -1.32 -17.12
CA LYS A 37 28.96 -2.68 -17.16
C LYS A 37 29.95 -3.66 -16.55
N LYS A 38 30.07 -3.63 -15.22
CA LYS A 38 30.65 -4.75 -14.46
C LYS A 38 29.57 -5.31 -13.55
N VAL A 39 28.84 -6.29 -14.07
CA VAL A 39 27.97 -7.18 -13.31
C VAL A 39 28.87 -8.01 -12.39
N VAL A 40 28.87 -7.67 -11.10
CA VAL A 40 29.43 -8.52 -10.06
C VAL A 40 28.32 -9.43 -9.56
N ARG A 41 28.50 -10.72 -9.81
CA ARG A 41 27.65 -11.82 -9.32
C ARG A 41 27.97 -12.07 -7.86
N VAL A 42 27.11 -11.65 -6.93
CA VAL A 42 27.13 -12.13 -5.54
C VAL A 42 26.02 -13.16 -5.36
N LYS A 43 26.45 -14.37 -5.02
CA LYS A 43 25.64 -15.55 -4.70
C LYS A 43 25.09 -15.38 -3.28
N GLY A 44 23.79 -15.19 -3.14
CA GLY A 44 23.09 -15.12 -1.86
C GLY A 44 21.76 -15.88 -1.95
N LYS A 45 21.72 -17.03 -1.31
CA LYS A 45 20.68 -18.06 -1.32
C LYS A 45 19.51 -17.66 -0.41
N VAL A 46 18.29 -17.45 -0.94
CA VAL A 46 17.06 -17.55 -0.15
C VAL A 46 15.92 -18.15 -0.98
N SER A 47 15.35 -19.19 -0.38
CA SER A 47 14.08 -19.89 -0.56
C SER A 47 13.07 -19.44 -1.62
N SER A 48 12.59 -20.45 -2.35
CA SER A 48 11.43 -20.50 -3.23
C SER A 48 10.10 -20.13 -2.58
N VAL A 49 9.21 -19.44 -3.31
CA VAL A 49 7.80 -19.84 -3.58
C VAL A 49 7.36 -19.21 -4.92
N THR A 50 6.68 -20.01 -5.74
CA THR A 50 6.18 -19.84 -7.12
C THR A 50 5.15 -18.72 -7.33
N PRO A 51 4.98 -18.18 -8.57
CA PRO A 51 3.69 -17.70 -9.06
C PRO A 51 3.23 -18.48 -10.31
N THR A 52 1.98 -18.96 -10.28
CA THR A 52 1.33 -19.66 -11.40
C THR A 52 0.24 -18.79 -12.01
N ALA A 53 0.45 -18.47 -13.29
CA ALA A 53 -0.47 -18.18 -14.40
C ALA A 53 -1.85 -17.53 -14.11
N SER A 54 -2.03 -16.32 -14.65
CA SER A 54 -3.32 -15.74 -15.02
C SER A 54 -3.41 -15.69 -16.54
N ALA A 55 -4.50 -16.21 -17.10
CA ALA A 55 -4.83 -16.15 -18.52
C ALA A 55 -6.13 -15.36 -18.69
N THR A 56 -6.10 -14.31 -19.50
CA THR A 56 -7.26 -13.66 -20.13
C THR A 56 -7.60 -14.35 -21.44
N PRO A 57 -8.83 -14.15 -21.93
CA PRO A 57 -8.91 -13.61 -23.30
C PRO A 57 -9.95 -12.50 -23.45
N VAL A 58 -9.65 -11.60 -24.38
CA VAL A 58 -10.50 -10.54 -24.94
C VAL A 58 -10.89 -10.96 -26.35
N ILE A 59 -12.17 -10.92 -26.72
CA ILE A 59 -12.62 -10.65 -28.10
C ILE A 59 -13.88 -9.75 -28.06
N SER A 60 -13.83 -8.72 -28.90
CA SER A 60 -14.80 -7.64 -29.13
C SER A 60 -15.82 -8.01 -30.22
N GLY A 61 -17.01 -7.41 -30.16
CA GLY A 61 -17.99 -7.37 -31.26
C GLY A 61 -19.27 -6.64 -30.86
N ALA A 62 -19.46 -5.44 -31.42
CA ALA A 62 -20.50 -4.47 -31.10
C ALA A 62 -21.88 -4.81 -31.70
N GLU A 63 -22.98 -4.41 -31.03
CA GLU A 63 -23.91 -3.40 -31.56
C GLU A 63 -25.00 -2.99 -30.55
N THR A 64 -25.36 -1.73 -30.68
CA THR A 64 -26.34 -0.89 -29.99
C THR A 64 -27.68 -1.54 -29.64
N THR A 65 -28.20 -1.32 -28.42
CA THR A 65 -29.58 -0.86 -28.17
C THR A 65 -29.67 -0.28 -26.74
N ARG A 66 -30.19 0.95 -26.60
CA ARG A 66 -30.59 1.57 -25.32
C ARG A 66 -31.54 0.63 -24.56
N THR A 67 -31.54 0.60 -23.24
CA THR A 67 -32.73 0.64 -22.36
C THR A 67 -32.30 0.62 -20.89
N ALA A 68 -33.13 1.24 -20.06
CA ALA A 68 -32.97 1.60 -18.66
C ALA A 68 -32.68 0.46 -17.66
N SER A 69 -32.15 0.89 -16.51
CA SER A 69 -32.02 0.28 -15.18
C SER A 69 -32.59 -1.13 -14.94
N PRO A 70 -31.84 -2.05 -14.31
CA PRO A 70 -32.43 -3.26 -13.75
C PRO A 70 -32.96 -2.97 -12.34
N ALA A 71 -34.28 -2.98 -12.23
CA ALA A 71 -34.97 -3.21 -10.96
C ALA A 71 -34.76 -4.68 -10.55
N THR A 72 -34.39 -4.92 -9.30
CA THR A 72 -34.29 -6.26 -8.72
C THR A 72 -35.71 -6.81 -8.52
N SER A 73 -36.07 -7.79 -9.34
CA SER A 73 -37.26 -8.63 -9.23
C SER A 73 -37.18 -9.50 -7.97
N VAL A 74 -38.13 -9.31 -7.05
CA VAL A 74 -38.47 -10.26 -5.99
C VAL A 74 -39.49 -11.24 -6.57
N GLU A 75 -39.17 -12.52 -6.52
CA GLU A 75 -40.06 -13.63 -6.84
C GLU A 75 -41.10 -13.76 -5.71
N GLU A 76 -42.32 -13.31 -6.01
CA GLU A 76 -43.48 -13.35 -5.14
C GLU A 76 -44.12 -14.75 -5.17
N ILE A 77 -44.07 -15.46 -4.04
CA ILE A 77 -44.81 -16.71 -3.83
C ILE A 77 -46.31 -16.34 -3.72
N PRO A 78 -47.21 -16.93 -4.52
CA PRO A 78 -48.64 -16.62 -4.42
C PRO A 78 -49.20 -17.16 -3.10
N THR A 79 -49.56 -16.24 -2.21
CA THR A 79 -50.33 -16.55 -0.99
C THR A 79 -51.81 -16.67 -1.38
N PRO A 80 -52.53 -17.73 -0.99
CA PRO A 80 -53.93 -17.90 -1.36
C PRO A 80 -54.80 -16.79 -0.75
N ALA A 81 -55.60 -16.16 -1.61
CA ALA A 81 -56.49 -15.06 -1.30
C ALA A 81 -57.47 -15.41 -0.17
N SER A 82 -57.22 -14.89 1.02
CA SER A 82 -58.24 -14.76 2.07
C SER A 82 -58.83 -13.36 1.99
N LYS A 83 -60.05 -13.26 1.46
CA LYS A 83 -60.87 -12.05 1.44
C LYS A 83 -61.10 -11.55 2.87
N ARG A 84 -60.42 -10.48 3.28
CA ARG A 84 -60.74 -9.72 4.48
C ARG A 84 -61.64 -8.53 4.10
N PRO A 85 -62.83 -8.37 4.69
CA PRO A 85 -63.62 -7.15 4.53
C PRO A 85 -62.89 -5.97 5.18
N ARG A 86 -62.87 -4.84 4.47
CA ARG A 86 -62.49 -3.54 5.04
C ARG A 86 -63.53 -3.14 6.09
N THR A 87 -63.09 -2.81 7.29
CA THR A 87 -63.90 -2.01 8.23
C THR A 87 -63.18 -0.68 8.45
N SER A 88 -63.91 0.38 8.11
CA SER A 88 -63.52 1.78 8.26
C SER A 88 -63.33 2.16 9.72
N ASP A 89 -62.56 3.24 9.91
CA ASP A 89 -62.65 4.12 11.08
C ASP A 89 -64.10 4.32 11.53
N ARG A 90 -64.37 3.97 12.77
CA ARG A 90 -65.51 4.50 13.52
C ARG A 90 -65.15 4.53 14.99
N GLY A 91 -65.22 5.73 15.56
CA GLY A 91 -64.95 5.97 16.96
C GLY A 91 -65.76 5.05 17.88
N LYS A 92 -65.07 4.63 18.94
CA LYS A 92 -65.58 4.45 20.30
C LYS A 92 -67.11 4.40 20.42
N ASP A 93 -67.67 3.23 20.14
CA ASP A 93 -68.86 2.69 20.79
C ASP A 93 -68.70 1.17 20.81
N ALA A 94 -68.36 0.63 21.99
CA ALA A 94 -68.26 -0.80 22.23
C ALA A 94 -69.67 -1.39 22.29
N ALA A 95 -70.26 -1.69 21.13
CA ALA A 95 -71.40 -2.58 21.04
C ALA A 95 -70.87 -4.02 21.14
N CYS A 96 -70.81 -4.51 22.37
CA CYS A 96 -70.52 -5.90 22.67
C CYS A 96 -71.53 -6.78 21.92
N SER A 97 -71.04 -7.60 20.99
CA SER A 97 -71.86 -8.67 20.40
C SER A 97 -72.11 -9.69 21.51
N SER A 98 -73.23 -9.52 22.24
CA SER A 98 -73.69 -10.48 23.24
C SER A 98 -73.73 -11.87 22.60
N THR A 99 -72.84 -12.73 23.07
CA THR A 99 -72.82 -14.15 22.71
C THR A 99 -73.97 -14.82 23.44
N ILE A 100 -74.54 -15.90 22.89
CA ILE A 100 -75.63 -16.67 23.53
C ILE A 100 -75.35 -17.07 24.99
N TRP A 101 -74.06 -17.14 25.35
CA TRP A 101 -73.58 -17.47 26.69
C TRP A 101 -73.59 -16.29 27.67
N ASP A 102 -73.76 -15.06 27.18
CA ASP A 102 -73.84 -13.83 27.98
C ASP A 102 -75.27 -13.56 28.49
N ASP A 103 -76.29 -14.30 27.99
CA ASP A 103 -77.69 -14.22 28.42
C ASP A 103 -78.18 -15.57 28.99
N GLU A 104 -78.24 -15.64 30.31
CA GLU A 104 -78.67 -16.80 31.09
C GLU A 104 -80.09 -17.29 30.71
N ARG A 105 -81.02 -16.36 30.43
CA ARG A 105 -82.41 -16.71 30.12
C ARG A 105 -82.51 -17.33 28.73
N LEU A 106 -81.82 -16.72 27.76
CA LEU A 106 -81.77 -17.23 26.39
C LEU A 106 -81.08 -18.60 26.29
N ALA A 107 -80.00 -18.80 27.05
CA ALA A 107 -79.30 -20.08 27.13
C ALA A 107 -80.18 -21.18 27.75
N THR A 108 -80.90 -20.85 28.84
CA THR A 108 -81.80 -21.78 29.53
C THR A 108 -82.98 -22.18 28.64
N ASP A 109 -83.62 -21.21 27.98
CA ASP A 109 -84.74 -21.45 27.07
C ASP A 109 -84.32 -22.34 25.89
N ARG A 110 -83.11 -22.16 25.34
CA ARG A 110 -82.57 -23.06 24.31
C ARG A 110 -82.30 -24.46 24.84
N ALA A 111 -81.74 -24.60 26.03
CA ALA A 111 -81.46 -25.91 26.62
C ALA A 111 -82.75 -26.72 26.85
N HIS A 112 -83.83 -26.04 27.27
CA HIS A 112 -85.13 -26.67 27.48
C HIS A 112 -85.83 -27.07 26.18
N GLY A 113 -85.53 -26.42 25.06
CA GLY A 113 -86.08 -26.75 23.74
C GLY A 113 -85.42 -27.95 23.03
N VAL A 114 -84.31 -28.49 23.55
CA VAL A 114 -83.54 -29.57 22.89
C VAL A 114 -84.08 -30.97 23.21
N VAL A 115 -84.85 -31.14 24.29
CA VAL A 115 -85.42 -32.43 24.68
C VAL A 115 -86.94 -32.35 24.59
N THR A 116 -87.53 -32.99 23.58
CA THR A 116 -88.98 -33.00 23.35
C THR A 116 -89.65 -34.20 24.02
N ALA A 117 -90.97 -34.14 24.21
CA ALA A 117 -91.74 -35.24 24.80
C ALA A 117 -91.70 -36.50 23.90
N GLU A 118 -91.56 -36.30 22.59
CA GLU A 118 -91.36 -37.34 21.59
C GLU A 118 -90.03 -38.08 21.80
N ASP A 119 -88.95 -37.39 22.15
CA ASP A 119 -87.64 -37.98 22.43
C ASP A 119 -87.70 -38.90 23.67
N LEU A 120 -88.53 -38.55 24.65
CA LEU A 120 -88.74 -39.35 25.86
C LEU A 120 -89.60 -40.60 25.61
N LYS A 121 -90.42 -40.59 24.56
CA LYS A 121 -91.30 -41.72 24.21
C LYS A 121 -90.52 -42.97 23.79
N VAL A 122 -89.30 -42.80 23.27
CA VAL A 122 -88.36 -43.87 22.88
C VAL A 122 -88.01 -44.79 24.06
N PHE A 123 -88.13 -44.31 25.29
CA PHE A 123 -87.81 -45.08 26.50
C PHE A 123 -88.99 -45.89 27.07
N SER A 124 -90.22 -45.62 26.64
CA SER A 124 -91.43 -46.23 27.23
C SER A 124 -91.66 -47.71 26.89
N GLY A 125 -90.93 -48.26 25.91
CA GLY A 125 -91.04 -49.66 25.47
C GLY A 125 -89.87 -50.58 25.88
N LEU A 126 -88.87 -50.07 26.61
CA LEU A 126 -87.68 -50.84 27.00
C LEU A 126 -87.81 -51.37 28.44
N PRO A 127 -87.37 -52.61 28.73
CA PRO A 127 -87.29 -53.08 30.10
C PRO A 127 -86.27 -52.22 30.90
N PRO A 128 -86.55 -51.87 32.16
CA PRO A 128 -85.72 -50.93 32.93
C PRO A 128 -84.23 -51.29 33.01
N ASN A 129 -83.89 -52.58 33.04
CA ASN A 129 -82.50 -53.05 33.10
C ASN A 129 -81.72 -52.75 31.81
N GLU A 130 -82.36 -52.83 30.63
CA GLU A 130 -81.73 -52.46 29.36
C GLU A 130 -81.57 -50.94 29.23
N LEU A 131 -82.59 -50.19 29.66
CA LEU A 131 -82.55 -48.73 29.70
C LEU A 131 -81.38 -48.24 30.57
N MET A 132 -81.27 -48.79 31.79
CA MET A 132 -80.17 -48.48 32.70
C MET A 132 -78.81 -48.88 32.14
N GLY A 133 -78.70 -50.04 31.48
CA GLY A 133 -77.47 -50.46 30.82
C GLY A 133 -77.02 -49.49 29.71
N ARG A 134 -77.96 -49.01 28.88
CA ARG A 134 -77.68 -48.02 27.83
C ARG A 134 -77.27 -46.66 28.40
N HIS A 135 -77.96 -46.18 29.42
CA HIS A 135 -77.59 -44.92 30.09
C HIS A 135 -76.22 -45.02 30.76
N LEU A 136 -75.94 -46.12 31.46
CA LEU A 136 -74.64 -46.32 32.11
C LEU A 136 -73.51 -46.37 31.07
N HIS A 137 -73.70 -47.09 29.96
CA HIS A 137 -72.71 -47.11 28.88
C HIS A 137 -72.46 -45.71 28.31
N LYS A 138 -73.51 -44.94 28.00
CA LYS A 138 -73.36 -43.59 27.45
C LYS A 138 -72.69 -42.64 28.45
N LEU A 139 -73.02 -42.77 29.74
CA LEU A 139 -72.38 -42.01 30.80
C LEU A 139 -70.88 -42.32 30.88
N VAL A 140 -70.50 -43.60 30.88
CA VAL A 140 -69.10 -44.02 30.88
C VAL A 140 -68.36 -43.54 29.64
N GLN A 141 -69.01 -43.61 28.47
CA GLN A 141 -68.44 -43.10 27.22
C GLN A 141 -68.16 -41.59 27.30
N VAL A 142 -69.16 -40.78 27.67
CA VAL A 142 -69.02 -39.33 27.79
C VAL A 142 -67.98 -38.96 28.84
N LEU A 143 -67.91 -39.72 29.94
CA LEU A 143 -66.87 -39.53 30.97
C LEU A 143 -65.47 -39.81 30.40
N GLY A 144 -65.29 -40.89 29.64
CA GLY A 144 -64.02 -41.21 28.98
C GLY A 144 -63.57 -40.15 27.99
N GLU A 145 -64.48 -39.69 27.13
CA GLU A 145 -64.24 -38.60 26.16
C GLU A 145 -63.88 -37.29 26.86
N THR A 146 -64.57 -36.95 27.96
CA THR A 146 -64.29 -35.74 28.76
C THR A 146 -62.93 -35.81 29.44
N ILE A 147 -62.57 -36.97 30.01
CA ILE A 147 -61.23 -37.20 30.61
C ILE A 147 -60.15 -37.09 29.53
N HIS A 148 -60.36 -37.67 28.35
CA HIS A 148 -59.42 -37.57 27.25
C HIS A 148 -59.22 -36.11 26.81
N LEU A 149 -60.31 -35.37 26.59
CA LEU A 149 -60.26 -33.96 26.22
C LEU A 149 -59.53 -33.10 27.25
N SER A 150 -59.77 -33.32 28.55
CA SER A 150 -59.08 -32.60 29.62
C SER A 150 -57.58 -32.91 29.67
N SER A 151 -57.19 -34.17 29.42
CA SER A 151 -55.79 -34.56 29.29
C SER A 151 -55.09 -33.88 28.11
N GLU A 152 -55.75 -33.82 26.94
CA GLU A 152 -55.24 -33.10 25.78
C GLU A 152 -55.10 -31.61 26.05
N TYR A 153 -56.08 -31.00 26.71
CA TYR A 153 -56.02 -29.58 27.10
C TYR A 153 -54.84 -29.28 28.02
N LEU A 154 -54.59 -30.15 29.01
CA LEU A 154 -53.42 -30.02 29.89
C LEU A 154 -52.11 -30.14 29.12
N ALA A 155 -52.01 -31.09 28.19
CA ALA A 155 -50.83 -31.27 27.34
C ALA A 155 -50.59 -30.05 26.43
N GLN A 156 -51.65 -29.43 25.91
CA GLN A 156 -51.56 -28.18 25.15
C GLN A 156 -51.11 -27.02 26.05
N GLY A 157 -51.63 -26.92 27.28
CA GLY A 157 -51.20 -25.92 28.26
C GLY A 157 -49.69 -25.95 28.50
N ALA A 158 -49.12 -27.14 28.70
CA ALA A 158 -47.67 -27.30 28.86
C ALA A 158 -46.86 -26.85 27.62
N LYS A 159 -47.38 -27.13 26.41
CA LYS A 159 -46.76 -26.66 25.16
C LYS A 159 -46.82 -25.14 25.03
N VAL A 160 -47.92 -24.51 25.43
CA VAL A 160 -48.09 -23.05 25.45
C VAL A 160 -47.11 -22.42 26.42
N GLU A 161 -46.96 -22.97 27.62
CA GLU A 161 -46.02 -22.48 28.62
C GLU A 161 -44.55 -22.60 28.14
N SER A 162 -44.18 -23.74 27.55
CA SER A 162 -42.87 -23.94 26.94
C SER A 162 -42.60 -22.91 25.82
N SER A 163 -43.59 -22.66 24.97
CA SER A 163 -43.49 -21.67 23.88
C SER A 163 -43.35 -20.25 24.41
N LEU A 164 -44.11 -19.89 25.46
CA LEU A 164 -44.02 -18.59 26.13
C LEU A 164 -42.64 -18.37 26.76
N SER A 165 -42.06 -19.41 27.38
CA SER A 165 -40.69 -19.36 27.89
C SER A 165 -39.67 -19.09 26.77
N ARG A 166 -39.80 -19.77 25.62
CA ARG A 166 -38.95 -19.52 24.44
C ARG A 166 -39.10 -18.10 23.89
N ILE A 167 -40.32 -17.56 23.85
CA ILE A 167 -40.58 -16.19 23.41
C ILE A 167 -39.84 -15.18 24.29
N LYS A 168 -39.89 -15.35 25.62
CA LYS A 168 -39.18 -14.48 26.57
C LYS A 168 -37.66 -14.51 26.35
N VAL A 169 -37.08 -15.68 26.09
CA VAL A 169 -35.65 -15.81 25.79
C VAL A 169 -35.30 -15.05 24.50
N LEU A 170 -36.06 -15.26 23.43
CA LEU A 170 -35.85 -14.56 22.16
C LEU A 170 -36.02 -13.04 22.28
N GLU A 171 -36.94 -12.57 23.13
CA GLU A 171 -37.12 -11.14 23.40
C GLU A 171 -35.88 -10.52 24.05
N MET A 172 -35.28 -11.20 25.03
CA MET A 172 -34.03 -10.77 25.66
C MET A 172 -32.86 -10.76 24.67
N GLU A 173 -32.73 -11.81 23.85
CA GLU A 173 -31.70 -11.87 22.80
C GLU A 173 -31.89 -10.77 21.75
N ASN A 174 -33.13 -10.47 21.35
CA ASN A 174 -33.44 -9.39 20.42
C ASN A 174 -33.06 -8.02 20.99
N SER A 175 -33.32 -7.79 22.29
CA SER A 175 -32.90 -6.58 23.00
C SER A 175 -31.38 -6.44 23.04
N LYS A 176 -30.67 -7.54 23.32
CA LYS A 176 -29.19 -7.57 23.32
C LYS A 176 -28.64 -7.25 21.93
N LEU A 177 -29.10 -7.96 20.90
CA LEU A 177 -28.66 -7.74 19.52
C LEU A 177 -28.91 -6.30 19.04
N LYS A 178 -30.03 -5.68 19.44
CA LYS A 178 -30.30 -4.27 19.15
C LYS A 178 -29.26 -3.34 19.78
N LYS A 179 -28.85 -3.59 21.02
CA LYS A 179 -27.80 -2.79 21.70
C LYS A 179 -26.45 -2.99 21.01
N ASP A 180 -26.09 -4.23 20.73
CA ASP A 180 -24.82 -4.56 20.06
C ASP A 180 -24.76 -3.94 18.65
N LEU A 181 -25.89 -3.91 17.92
CA LEU A 181 -25.99 -3.26 16.61
C LEU A 181 -25.76 -1.74 16.71
N ILE A 182 -26.35 -1.08 17.71
CA ILE A 182 -26.16 0.37 17.92
C ILE A 182 -24.70 0.67 18.23
N ALA A 183 -24.08 -0.06 19.16
CA ALA A 183 -22.66 0.11 19.49
C ALA A 183 -21.76 -0.11 18.27
N SER A 184 -22.00 -1.17 17.49
CA SER A 184 -21.25 -1.43 16.27
C SER A 184 -21.44 -0.33 15.21
N MET A 185 -22.63 0.26 15.10
CA MET A 185 -22.86 1.39 14.21
C MET A 185 -22.11 2.64 14.65
N GLU A 186 -22.02 2.90 15.96
CA GLU A 186 -21.22 4.01 16.53
C GLU A 186 -19.73 3.82 16.23
N ASP A 187 -19.21 2.61 16.42
CA ASP A 187 -17.81 2.27 16.10
C ASP A 187 -17.50 2.48 14.61
N VAL A 188 -18.40 2.05 13.71
CA VAL A 188 -18.26 2.26 12.26
C VAL A 188 -18.28 3.76 11.93
N HIS A 189 -19.11 4.55 12.61
CA HIS A 189 -19.14 5.99 12.42
C HIS A 189 -17.82 6.63 12.89
N HIS A 190 -17.30 6.24 14.04
CA HIS A 190 -16.01 6.75 14.53
C HIS A 190 -14.85 6.40 13.59
N ALA A 191 -14.76 5.14 13.16
CA ALA A 191 -13.74 4.69 12.21
C ALA A 191 -13.80 5.45 10.87
N ARG A 192 -15.01 5.76 10.38
CA ARG A 192 -15.20 6.57 9.16
C ARG A 192 -14.63 7.98 9.31
N GLU A 193 -14.80 8.62 10.47
CA GLU A 193 -14.26 9.96 10.72
C GLU A 193 -12.72 9.94 10.81
N GLU A 194 -12.13 8.95 11.47
CA GLU A 194 -10.65 8.79 11.49
C GLU A 194 -10.09 8.54 10.08
N VAL A 195 -10.77 7.75 9.24
CA VAL A 195 -10.36 7.56 7.83
C VAL A 195 -10.37 8.88 7.05
N LYS A 196 -11.37 9.74 7.26
CA LYS A 196 -11.40 11.06 6.61
C LYS A 196 -10.23 11.93 7.08
N LYS A 197 -9.99 11.99 8.38
CA LYS A 197 -8.87 12.71 8.98
C LYS A 197 -7.52 12.27 8.41
N LEU A 198 -7.25 10.97 8.41
CA LEU A 198 -6.00 10.41 7.85
C LEU A 198 -5.88 10.63 6.33
N SER A 199 -6.99 10.57 5.60
CA SER A 199 -7.01 10.89 4.17
C SER A 199 -6.61 12.35 3.92
N ASP A 200 -7.06 13.28 4.73
CA ASP A 200 -6.72 14.69 4.56
C ASP A 200 -5.28 14.98 4.99
N GLU A 201 -4.79 14.33 6.05
CA GLU A 201 -3.38 14.37 6.45
C GLU A 201 -2.44 13.82 5.34
N LEU A 202 -2.80 12.68 4.74
CA LEU A 202 -2.05 12.09 3.63
C LEU A 202 -1.94 13.03 2.42
N LYS A 203 -3.01 13.77 2.09
CA LYS A 203 -2.98 14.75 0.99
C LYS A 203 -2.01 15.90 1.29
N VAL A 204 -1.98 16.37 2.54
CA VAL A 204 -1.04 17.41 2.97
C VAL A 204 0.41 16.91 2.87
N GLU A 205 0.66 15.68 3.33
CA GLU A 205 1.99 15.06 3.26
C GLU A 205 2.46 14.87 1.80
N GLN A 206 1.58 14.39 0.92
CA GLN A 206 1.87 14.28 -0.52
C GLN A 206 2.23 15.64 -1.13
N GLN A 207 1.50 16.70 -0.78
CA GLN A 207 1.79 18.05 -1.26
C GLN A 207 3.15 18.55 -0.75
N LEU A 208 3.48 18.26 0.50
CA LEU A 208 4.78 18.60 1.08
C LEU A 208 5.93 17.86 0.38
N VAL A 209 5.75 16.58 0.05
CA VAL A 209 6.75 15.79 -0.70
C VAL A 209 7.00 16.42 -2.07
N LEU A 210 5.95 16.78 -2.81
CA LEU A 210 6.08 17.45 -4.11
C LEU A 210 6.86 18.76 -4.00
N GLU A 211 6.59 19.57 -2.98
CA GLU A 211 7.32 20.83 -2.74
C GLU A 211 8.81 20.56 -2.45
N LYS A 212 9.12 19.56 -1.63
CA LYS A 212 10.52 19.21 -1.30
C LYS A 212 11.27 18.65 -2.52
N ASP A 213 10.62 17.87 -3.36
CA ASP A 213 11.20 17.39 -4.61
C ASP A 213 11.51 18.54 -5.58
N GLU A 214 10.62 19.54 -5.68
CA GLU A 214 10.87 20.75 -6.47
C GLU A 214 12.06 21.56 -5.93
N GLN A 215 12.14 21.74 -4.61
CA GLN A 215 13.29 22.40 -3.97
C GLN A 215 14.60 21.65 -4.25
N LEU A 216 14.59 20.32 -4.18
CA LEU A 216 15.75 19.48 -4.47
C LEU A 216 16.17 19.61 -5.94
N ALA A 217 15.22 19.58 -6.88
CA ALA A 217 15.49 19.79 -8.30
C ALA A 217 16.11 21.18 -8.57
N ALA A 218 15.56 22.23 -7.95
CA ALA A 218 16.08 23.59 -8.07
C ALA A 218 17.50 23.71 -7.47
N ALA A 219 17.76 23.09 -6.31
CA ALA A 219 19.08 23.06 -5.69
C ALA A 219 20.10 22.34 -6.57
N LYS A 220 19.72 21.20 -7.17
CA LYS A 220 20.56 20.45 -8.10
C LYS A 220 21.00 21.29 -9.30
N GLU A 221 20.09 22.06 -9.90
CA GLU A 221 20.43 22.93 -11.03
C GLU A 221 21.33 24.10 -10.59
N LYS A 222 21.08 24.70 -9.42
CA LYS A 222 21.98 25.74 -8.86
C LYS A 222 23.39 25.21 -8.65
N ILE A 223 23.55 24.01 -8.11
CA ILE A 223 24.85 23.35 -7.93
C ILE A 223 25.54 23.16 -9.28
N LYS A 224 24.82 22.68 -10.30
CA LYS A 224 25.37 22.53 -11.65
C LYS A 224 25.87 23.85 -12.24
N VAL A 225 25.14 24.94 -12.05
CA VAL A 225 25.54 26.28 -12.49
C VAL A 225 26.78 26.76 -11.74
N VAL A 226 26.81 26.63 -10.41
CA VAL A 226 27.96 27.03 -9.59
C VAL A 226 29.20 26.21 -9.95
N ALA A 227 29.07 24.89 -10.09
CA ALA A 227 30.17 24.03 -10.51
C ALA A 227 30.70 24.42 -11.88
N SER A 228 29.82 24.68 -12.86
CA SER A 228 30.22 25.12 -14.20
C SER A 228 30.97 26.46 -14.16
N ARG A 229 30.49 27.42 -13.37
CA ARG A 229 31.13 28.73 -13.18
C ARG A 229 32.48 28.60 -12.47
N ALA A 230 32.59 27.74 -11.46
CA ALA A 230 33.84 27.51 -10.74
C ALA A 230 34.90 26.87 -11.65
N ILE A 231 34.50 25.90 -12.48
CA ILE A 231 35.38 25.29 -13.49
C ILE A 231 35.85 26.34 -14.50
N GLU A 232 34.95 27.16 -15.02
CA GLU A 232 35.30 28.22 -15.96
C GLU A 232 36.23 29.26 -15.33
N GLY A 233 35.95 29.67 -14.09
CA GLY A 233 36.82 30.56 -13.33
C GLY A 233 38.22 29.98 -13.13
N PHE A 234 38.32 28.70 -12.76
CA PHE A 234 39.59 28.00 -12.62
C PHE A 234 40.36 27.94 -13.95
N GLN A 235 39.67 27.66 -15.07
CA GLN A 235 40.30 27.63 -16.40
C GLN A 235 40.89 28.97 -16.84
N GLN A 236 40.41 30.09 -16.29
CA GLN A 236 40.93 31.44 -16.56
C GLN A 236 42.16 31.79 -15.71
N THR A 237 42.50 30.98 -14.71
CA THR A 237 43.65 31.22 -13.82
C THR A 237 44.99 30.88 -14.49
N GLU A 238 46.07 31.52 -14.04
CA GLU A 238 47.41 31.22 -14.55
C GLU A 238 47.90 29.84 -14.06
N GLU A 239 47.45 29.42 -12.87
CA GLU A 239 47.72 28.11 -12.29
C GLU A 239 47.21 26.98 -13.17
N TYR A 240 45.99 27.11 -13.71
CA TYR A 240 45.47 26.14 -14.67
C TYR A 240 46.34 26.04 -15.93
N ASN A 241 46.74 27.19 -16.49
CA ASN A 241 47.63 27.22 -17.65
C ASN A 241 49.02 26.63 -17.35
N SER A 242 49.57 26.89 -16.15
CA SER A 242 50.85 26.34 -15.69
C SER A 242 50.78 24.81 -15.54
N VAL A 243 49.74 24.29 -14.88
CA VAL A 243 49.51 22.84 -14.74
C VAL A 243 49.34 22.20 -16.11
N LEU A 244 48.50 22.80 -16.97
CA LEU A 244 48.24 22.32 -18.33
C LEU A 244 49.52 22.31 -19.17
N PHE A 245 50.34 23.37 -19.09
CA PHE A 245 51.63 23.44 -19.75
C PHE A 245 52.59 22.36 -19.23
N SER A 246 52.65 22.14 -17.90
CA SER A 246 53.49 21.09 -17.32
C SER A 246 53.10 19.69 -17.83
N TRP A 247 51.80 19.46 -18.03
CA TRP A 247 51.28 18.21 -18.56
C TRP A 247 51.63 18.01 -20.04
N TYR A 248 51.43 19.03 -20.88
CA TYR A 248 51.88 19.01 -22.27
C TYR A 248 53.39 18.82 -22.39
N PHE A 249 54.17 19.52 -21.56
CA PHE A 249 55.62 19.42 -21.54
C PHE A 249 56.08 18.01 -21.17
N LYS A 250 55.47 17.40 -20.13
CA LYS A 250 55.74 15.99 -19.77
C LYS A 250 55.42 15.02 -20.91
N GLY A 251 54.28 15.19 -21.57
CA GLY A 251 53.91 14.35 -22.72
C GLY A 251 54.85 14.53 -23.92
N PHE A 252 55.31 15.76 -24.18
CA PHE A 252 56.30 16.04 -25.22
C PHE A 252 57.66 15.43 -24.90
N GLU A 253 58.13 15.52 -23.65
CA GLU A 253 59.38 14.87 -23.21
C GLU A 253 59.31 13.34 -23.35
N LEU A 254 58.15 12.74 -23.07
CA LEU A 254 57.91 11.32 -23.29
C LEU A 254 58.08 10.95 -24.79
N LEU A 255 57.41 11.69 -25.67
CA LEU A 255 57.52 11.49 -27.12
C LEU A 255 58.94 11.71 -27.64
N ARG A 256 59.64 12.75 -27.15
CA ARG A 256 61.03 13.02 -27.52
C ARG A 256 61.93 11.84 -27.17
N ARG A 257 61.81 11.30 -25.96
CA ARG A 257 62.57 10.12 -25.54
C ARG A 257 62.27 8.92 -26.42
N TYR A 258 61.01 8.72 -26.81
CA TYR A 258 60.60 7.66 -27.71
C TYR A 258 61.20 7.79 -29.12
N CYS A 259 61.15 8.99 -29.69
CA CYS A 259 61.76 9.28 -30.99
C CYS A 259 63.28 9.08 -31.02
N ILE A 260 63.96 9.29 -29.90
CA ILE A 260 65.40 9.03 -29.77
C ILE A 260 65.68 7.52 -29.75
N LYS A 261 64.82 6.72 -29.14
CA LYS A 261 64.99 5.26 -29.07
C LYS A 261 64.69 4.55 -30.39
N HIS A 262 63.73 5.06 -31.16
CA HIS A 262 63.35 4.49 -32.46
C HIS A 262 63.71 5.43 -33.61
N PRO A 263 64.99 5.52 -34.02
CA PRO A 263 65.45 6.44 -35.05
C PRO A 263 64.95 6.09 -36.47
N SER A 264 64.50 4.86 -36.68
CA SER A 264 63.92 4.38 -37.93
C SER A 264 62.45 4.74 -38.02
N GLY A 265 62.15 5.89 -38.63
CA GLY A 265 60.83 6.27 -39.18
C GLY A 265 59.62 5.79 -38.37
N ILE A 266 59.40 6.37 -37.19
CA ILE A 266 58.18 6.14 -36.40
C ILE A 266 56.98 6.66 -37.19
N ASP A 267 55.99 5.79 -37.39
CA ASP A 267 54.70 6.19 -37.93
C ASP A 267 53.88 6.88 -36.83
N LEU A 268 53.80 8.20 -36.92
CA LEU A 268 53.06 9.04 -35.97
C LEU A 268 51.54 8.87 -36.11
N GLU A 269 51.04 8.34 -37.23
CA GLU A 269 49.60 8.18 -37.47
C GLU A 269 49.02 6.97 -36.73
N THR A 270 49.81 5.91 -36.53
CA THR A 270 49.42 4.69 -35.79
C THR A 270 49.94 4.64 -34.36
N LEU A 271 50.60 5.71 -33.89
CA LEU A 271 51.32 5.72 -32.63
C LEU A 271 50.38 5.72 -31.41
N ASP A 272 50.46 4.68 -30.59
CA ASP A 272 49.74 4.59 -29.32
C ASP A 272 50.59 5.19 -28.18
N MET A 273 50.15 6.34 -27.66
CA MET A 273 50.84 7.03 -26.57
C MET A 273 50.88 6.23 -25.26
N GLU A 274 49.98 5.27 -25.08
CA GLU A 274 49.91 4.43 -23.89
C GLU A 274 50.95 3.30 -23.94
N GLU A 275 51.34 2.84 -25.15
CA GLU A 275 52.46 1.93 -25.36
C GLU A 275 53.81 2.65 -25.28
N VAL A 276 53.88 3.88 -25.81
CA VAL A 276 55.04 4.78 -25.65
C VAL A 276 55.34 5.04 -24.17
N ASP A 277 54.33 5.31 -23.35
CA ASP A 277 54.50 5.54 -21.91
C ASP A 277 55.02 4.29 -21.19
N LYS A 278 54.47 3.11 -21.50
CA LYS A 278 54.93 1.83 -20.93
C LYS A 278 56.37 1.51 -21.32
N GLU A 279 56.73 1.68 -22.59
CA GLU A 279 58.07 1.37 -23.09
C GLU A 279 59.12 2.32 -22.49
N ILE A 280 58.83 3.63 -22.44
CA ILE A 280 59.73 4.62 -21.86
C ILE A 280 59.87 4.42 -20.35
N SER A 281 58.77 4.09 -19.66
CA SER A 281 58.78 3.82 -18.22
C SER A 281 59.54 2.53 -17.87
N ALA A 282 59.42 1.47 -18.67
CA ALA A 282 60.14 0.21 -18.46
C ALA A 282 61.66 0.39 -18.60
N ASP A 283 62.09 1.21 -19.57
CA ASP A 283 63.50 1.53 -19.78
C ASP A 283 64.06 2.50 -18.76
N GLU A 284 63.26 3.44 -18.24
CA GLU A 284 63.66 4.31 -17.13
C GLU A 284 63.88 3.49 -15.84
N ALA A 285 63.05 2.46 -15.60
CA ALA A 285 63.24 1.48 -14.53
C ALA A 285 64.46 0.56 -14.76
N ALA A 286 64.74 0.18 -16.01
CA ALA A 286 65.93 -0.59 -16.37
C ALA A 286 67.23 0.23 -16.24
N GLN A 287 67.20 1.53 -16.53
CA GLN A 287 68.35 2.43 -16.30
C GLN A 287 68.56 2.74 -14.81
N ALA A 288 67.49 2.89 -14.03
CA ALA A 288 67.57 3.10 -12.58
C ALA A 288 68.23 1.92 -11.83
N THR A 289 68.07 0.69 -12.33
CA THR A 289 68.70 -0.52 -11.74
C THR A 289 70.17 -0.72 -12.13
N THR A 290 70.69 -0.01 -13.12
CA THR A 290 72.13 -0.01 -13.48
C THR A 290 72.96 1.04 -12.73
N ALA A 291 72.31 1.97 -12.02
CA ALA A 291 72.97 3.04 -11.27
C ALA A 291 73.25 2.69 -9.78
N ASP A 292 72.75 1.57 -9.28
CA ASP A 292 72.97 1.12 -7.90
C ASP A 292 73.99 -0.04 -7.85
N ALA A 293 75.26 0.28 -8.11
CA ALA A 293 76.40 -0.58 -7.80
C ALA A 293 77.20 0.07 -6.66
N PRO A 294 77.31 -0.55 -5.47
CA PRO A 294 77.95 0.06 -4.31
C PRO A 294 79.48 0.16 -4.47
N GLY A 295 80.00 1.39 -4.40
CA GLY A 295 81.42 1.69 -4.18
C GLY A 295 81.60 2.37 -2.83
N ASP A 296 82.46 1.78 -2.01
CA ASP A 296 82.76 2.02 -0.59
C ASP A 296 82.84 3.47 -0.06
N ILE A 297 82.40 3.60 1.19
CA ILE A 297 82.48 4.75 2.11
C ILE A 297 83.88 4.80 2.78
N PRO A 298 84.29 5.92 3.41
CA PRO A 298 84.22 5.93 4.89
C PRO A 298 83.75 7.29 5.44
N ALA A 299 82.71 7.31 6.29
CA ALA A 299 82.77 7.20 7.75
C ALA A 299 83.58 8.33 8.42
N VAL A 300 82.86 9.33 8.97
CA VAL A 300 83.33 10.13 10.10
C VAL A 300 82.17 10.29 11.09
N ASP A 301 82.49 9.97 12.34
CA ASP A 301 81.64 9.78 13.50
C ASP A 301 81.34 11.09 14.28
N VAL A 302 80.10 11.17 14.83
CA VAL A 302 79.74 11.60 16.22
C VAL A 302 79.79 13.13 16.55
N PRO A 303 78.99 13.70 17.51
CA PRO A 303 78.08 13.11 18.52
C PRO A 303 76.64 13.67 18.64
N VAL A 304 75.87 12.87 19.39
CA VAL A 304 74.62 13.09 20.14
C VAL A 304 74.61 14.34 21.03
N VAL A 305 73.46 15.04 21.08
CA VAL A 305 72.97 15.72 22.31
C VAL A 305 71.43 15.61 22.39
N GLU A 306 70.96 15.40 23.61
CA GLU A 306 69.65 14.98 24.07
C GLU A 306 68.67 16.15 24.34
N ALA A 307 67.38 15.79 24.47
CA ALA A 307 66.27 16.48 25.17
C ALA A 307 65.61 17.72 24.53
N HIS A 308 64.29 17.63 24.28
CA HIS A 308 63.29 18.22 25.19
C HIS A 308 61.84 17.85 24.79
N ALA A 309 61.09 17.39 25.79
CA ALA A 309 59.66 17.19 25.75
C ALA A 309 58.88 18.51 25.91
N LEU A 310 57.81 18.67 25.14
CA LEU A 310 56.68 19.60 25.23
C LEU A 310 55.63 18.97 24.30
N GLY A 311 54.44 18.52 24.69
CA GLY A 311 53.43 19.05 25.59
C GLY A 311 52.09 18.74 24.90
N ALA A 312 51.17 18.06 25.60
CA ALA A 312 49.84 17.68 25.10
C ALA A 312 48.94 18.90 24.84
N PRO A 313 47.77 18.73 24.18
CA PRO A 313 46.53 18.39 24.91
C PRO A 313 45.70 17.31 24.18
N ALA A 314 45.20 16.26 24.83
CA ALA A 314 44.05 16.22 25.76
C ALA A 314 42.72 16.55 25.05
N ASP A 315 42.08 15.49 24.56
CA ASP A 315 40.72 15.45 24.03
C ASP A 315 39.70 15.75 25.13
N ASP A 316 38.76 16.65 24.83
CA ASP A 316 37.64 17.04 25.69
C ASP A 316 36.34 16.64 24.97
N ASP A 317 35.95 15.37 25.13
CA ASP A 317 34.65 14.84 24.72
C ASP A 317 33.75 14.73 25.96
N ALA A 318 32.91 15.75 26.16
CA ALA A 318 31.80 15.71 27.11
C ALA A 318 30.47 15.90 26.36
N ILE A 319 29.74 14.79 26.29
CA ILE A 319 28.35 14.63 25.87
C ILE A 319 27.42 15.37 26.84
N PRO A 320 26.41 16.15 26.39
CA PRO A 320 25.31 16.56 27.25
C PRO A 320 24.24 15.47 27.29
N ASP A 321 23.98 14.96 28.50
CA ASP A 321 22.89 14.05 28.83
C ASP A 321 21.68 14.86 29.32
N VAL A 322 20.50 14.49 28.80
CA VAL A 322 19.12 14.68 29.30
C VAL A 322 18.56 16.09 29.51
#